data_AF-A0A8K0L8N2-F1
#
_entry.id   AF-A0A8K0L8N2-F1
#
_cell.length_a   1.000
_cell.length_b   1.000
_cell.length_c   1.000
_cell.angle_alpha   90.00
_cell.angle_beta   90.00
_cell.angle_gamma   90.00
#
_symmetry.space_group_name_H-M   'P 1'
#
loop_
_entity.id
_entity.type
_entity.pdbx_description
1 polymer ?
#
loop_
_entity_poly.entity_id
_entity_poly.type
_entity_poly.pdbx_seq_one_letter_code
_entity_poly.pdbx_strand_id
1 'polypeptide(L)'
;MQTSHSSRCRTCRAVLSHLPPQALDRLVASYSDTENSFAISSISPLLSSPTLRRFEGYTALTVQEMTLGYSVIDAVGLQSILEQCPSLTELDIEFGDACVDDECDINYSRLGEVLTTQKHNLKRLSLDDAQAEGVVGTEGTLGSLATLALKTLILPTVAIFADEDENIRTRWLAERLPTTLAALELKWGETRVQDYQLDQVRRVTRDSRFEQLEKVILCFPMTLTFNFNWPGWKLEYRQSTIIAVRVGRRE
;
A
#
# COMPACT_ATOMS: atom_id res chain seq x y z
N MET A 1 -44.22 -8.34 31.84
CA MET A 1 -42.91 -8.68 32.42
C MET A 1 -42.48 -10.02 31.85
N GLN A 2 -41.38 -10.07 31.09
CA GLN A 2 -40.70 -11.29 30.67
C GLN A 2 -39.20 -11.01 30.71
N THR A 3 -38.41 -11.96 31.22
CA THR A 3 -36.96 -11.83 31.39
C THR A 3 -36.22 -12.61 30.30
N SER A 4 -35.77 -11.93 29.25
CA SER A 4 -34.76 -12.48 28.34
C SER A 4 -33.35 -12.37 28.95
N HIS A 5 -32.43 -13.21 28.49
CA HIS A 5 -31.15 -13.43 29.17
C HIS A 5 -30.12 -12.35 28.85
N SER A 6 -29.42 -11.86 29.87
CA SER A 6 -28.14 -11.17 29.69
C SER A 6 -27.03 -12.21 29.46
N SER A 7 -26.76 -12.50 28.18
CA SER A 7 -25.52 -13.17 27.77
C SER A 7 -24.34 -12.29 28.14
N ARG A 8 -23.73 -12.56 29.30
CA ARG A 8 -22.54 -11.85 29.79
C ARG A 8 -21.37 -12.12 28.85
N CYS A 9 -21.18 -11.24 27.86
CA CYS A 9 -19.97 -11.27 27.04
C CYS A 9 -18.75 -11.14 27.97
N ARG A 10 -17.81 -12.08 27.86
CA ARG A 10 -16.67 -12.16 28.78
C ARG A 10 -15.66 -11.11 28.38
N THR A 11 -15.55 -10.04 29.16
CA THR A 11 -14.51 -9.02 28.99
C THR A 11 -13.13 -9.69 28.93
N CYS A 12 -12.47 -9.63 27.77
CA CYS A 12 -11.10 -10.11 27.59
C CYS A 12 -10.13 -9.19 28.32
N ARG A 13 -10.07 -9.33 29.64
CA ARG A 13 -9.16 -8.63 30.54
C ARG A 13 -7.75 -9.16 30.32
N ALA A 14 -7.05 -8.59 29.35
CA ALA A 14 -5.71 -8.99 28.94
C ALA A 14 -4.78 -9.14 30.15
N VAL A 15 -4.26 -10.35 30.35
CA VAL A 15 -3.45 -10.71 31.54
C VAL A 15 -2.00 -10.28 31.33
N LEU A 16 -1.77 -8.97 31.40
CA LEU A 16 -0.44 -8.34 31.25
C LEU A 16 0.07 -7.69 32.54
N SER A 17 -0.66 -7.79 33.65
CA SER A 17 -0.35 -7.14 34.94
C SER A 17 0.77 -7.80 35.76
N HIS A 18 1.41 -8.87 35.28
CA HIS A 18 2.26 -9.75 36.11
C HIS A 18 3.59 -10.19 35.48
N LEU A 19 3.97 -9.68 34.32
CA LEU A 19 5.32 -9.90 33.77
C LEU A 19 6.29 -8.79 34.25
N PRO A 20 7.47 -9.13 34.80
CA PRO A 20 8.43 -8.12 35.22
C PRO A 20 9.07 -7.40 34.00
N PRO A 21 9.53 -6.14 34.12
CA PRO A 21 9.85 -5.29 32.95
C PRO A 21 11.17 -5.60 32.21
N GLN A 22 11.63 -6.85 32.21
CA GLN A 22 12.96 -7.21 31.72
C GLN A 22 12.90 -8.09 30.46
N ALA A 23 13.43 -7.56 29.35
CA ALA A 23 13.65 -8.21 28.06
C ALA A 23 12.39 -8.71 27.31
N LEU A 24 11.51 -7.79 26.91
CA LEU A 24 10.46 -8.07 25.92
C LEU A 24 11.00 -7.84 24.49
N ASP A 25 11.71 -8.83 23.95
CA ASP A 25 12.34 -8.78 22.60
C ASP A 25 11.31 -8.64 21.47
N ARG A 26 10.31 -9.52 21.50
CA ARG A 26 9.23 -9.66 20.50
C ARG A 26 7.86 -9.63 21.17
N LEU A 27 6.91 -8.95 20.52
CA LEU A 27 5.48 -9.02 20.81
C LEU A 27 4.72 -9.35 19.53
N VAL A 28 3.65 -10.14 19.64
CA VAL A 28 2.81 -10.58 18.52
C VAL A 28 1.35 -10.42 18.90
N ALA A 29 0.56 -9.72 18.10
CA ALA A 29 -0.86 -9.52 18.29
C ALA A 29 -1.62 -9.97 17.04
N SER A 30 -2.00 -11.24 16.99
CA SER A 30 -2.83 -11.83 15.92
C SER A 30 -4.27 -12.04 16.40
N TYR A 31 -5.24 -11.60 15.61
CA TYR A 31 -6.65 -12.00 15.74
C TYR A 31 -7.04 -12.89 14.54
N SER A 32 -7.99 -13.79 14.78
CA SER A 32 -8.55 -14.73 13.78
C SER A 32 -10.04 -14.51 13.50
N ASP A 33 -10.69 -13.64 14.27
CA ASP A 33 -12.14 -13.54 14.39
C ASP A 33 -12.56 -12.09 14.09
N THR A 34 -13.45 -11.91 13.12
CA THR A 34 -13.78 -10.62 12.49
C THR A 34 -14.52 -9.61 13.37
N GLU A 35 -15.03 -10.01 14.55
CA GLU A 35 -15.90 -9.17 15.38
C GLU A 35 -15.17 -8.16 16.31
N ASN A 36 -13.83 -8.09 16.31
CA ASN A 36 -13.07 -7.26 17.28
C ASN A 36 -11.92 -6.45 16.66
N SER A 37 -12.21 -5.29 16.09
CA SER A 37 -11.19 -4.27 15.78
C SER A 37 -10.59 -3.64 17.04
N PHE A 38 -9.30 -3.27 17.04
CA PHE A 38 -8.62 -2.66 18.18
C PHE A 38 -8.07 -1.27 17.86
N ALA A 39 -8.46 -0.26 18.64
CA ALA A 39 -7.97 1.11 18.46
C ALA A 39 -6.50 1.26 18.91
N ILE A 40 -5.62 1.76 18.03
CA ILE A 40 -4.17 2.00 18.27
C ILE A 40 -3.90 2.73 19.60
N SER A 41 -4.77 3.67 19.98
CA SER A 41 -4.70 4.42 21.25
C SER A 41 -4.62 3.54 22.51
N SER A 42 -5.10 2.29 22.44
CA SER A 42 -5.16 1.36 23.56
C SER A 42 -3.91 0.48 23.73
N ILE A 43 -2.91 0.56 22.83
CA ILE A 43 -1.59 -0.07 22.99
C ILE A 43 -0.44 0.92 23.24
N SER A 44 -0.66 2.23 23.08
CA SER A 44 0.38 3.29 23.20
C SER A 44 1.37 3.17 24.38
N PRO A 45 1.00 2.72 25.60
CA PRO A 45 1.96 2.53 26.69
C PRO A 45 3.04 1.47 26.43
N LEU A 46 2.73 0.42 25.64
CA LEU A 46 3.66 -0.67 25.32
C LEU A 46 4.70 -0.25 24.26
N LEU A 47 4.30 0.67 23.37
CA LEU A 47 5.10 1.14 22.22
C LEU A 47 6.30 2.01 22.67
N SER A 48 6.23 2.54 23.89
CA SER A 48 7.27 3.34 24.54
C SER A 48 8.45 2.52 25.08
N SER A 49 8.50 1.19 24.86
CA SER A 49 9.56 0.33 25.39
C SER A 49 10.90 0.53 24.65
N PRO A 50 11.99 0.95 25.33
CA PRO A 50 13.30 1.14 24.70
C PRO A 50 14.04 -0.17 24.38
N THR A 51 13.40 -1.33 24.55
CA THR A 51 13.98 -2.65 24.30
C THR A 51 13.21 -3.50 23.28
N LEU A 52 12.04 -3.04 22.83
CA LEU A 52 11.23 -3.72 21.84
C LEU A 52 11.91 -3.65 20.46
N ARG A 53 12.27 -4.80 19.89
CA ARG A 53 13.02 -4.87 18.62
C ARG A 53 12.16 -5.31 17.44
N ARG A 54 11.11 -6.08 17.68
CA ARG A 54 10.18 -6.57 16.67
C ARG A 54 8.77 -6.61 17.24
N PHE A 55 7.87 -5.85 16.64
CA PHE A 55 6.46 -5.86 17.02
C PHE A 55 5.61 -6.22 15.80
N GLU A 56 5.01 -7.40 15.85
CA GLU A 56 3.98 -7.81 14.91
C GLU A 56 2.63 -7.28 15.44
N GLY A 57 2.42 -5.97 15.23
CA GLY A 57 1.11 -5.30 15.37
C GLY A 57 1.01 -4.04 16.25
N TYR A 58 1.67 -2.92 15.92
CA TYR A 58 1.21 -1.60 16.43
C TYR A 58 2.21 -0.45 16.66
N THR A 59 3.29 -0.29 15.88
CA THR A 59 4.37 0.75 15.97
C THR A 59 5.44 0.64 17.08
N ALA A 60 6.61 1.25 16.81
CA ALA A 60 7.64 1.69 17.75
C ALA A 60 8.53 2.73 17.03
N LEU A 61 9.19 3.65 17.77
CA LEU A 61 9.97 4.78 17.20
C LEU A 61 11.14 4.38 16.27
N THR A 62 11.56 3.12 16.30
CA THR A 62 12.69 2.55 15.56
C THR A 62 12.33 1.79 14.29
N VAL A 63 11.04 1.61 13.97
CA VAL A 63 10.61 0.77 12.84
C VAL A 63 11.00 1.40 11.49
N GLN A 64 11.66 0.60 10.63
CA GLN A 64 12.13 0.98 9.29
C GLN A 64 11.35 0.29 8.15
N GLU A 65 10.82 -0.89 8.43
CA GLU A 65 10.08 -1.79 7.52
C GLU A 65 8.82 -2.25 8.24
N MET A 66 7.68 -2.27 7.53
CA MET A 66 6.37 -2.38 8.15
C MET A 66 5.35 -2.98 7.18
N THR A 67 4.66 -4.04 7.60
CA THR A 67 3.69 -4.77 6.76
C THR A 67 2.37 -4.94 7.49
N LEU A 68 1.29 -4.51 6.86
CA LEU A 68 -0.10 -4.63 7.27
C LEU A 68 -0.78 -5.65 6.34
N GLY A 69 -0.74 -6.93 6.70
CA GLY A 69 -1.51 -7.98 6.02
C GLY A 69 -2.96 -8.00 6.49
N TYR A 70 -3.91 -8.24 5.59
CA TYR A 70 -5.36 -8.28 5.87
C TYR A 70 -5.83 -7.08 6.69
N SER A 71 -5.57 -5.87 6.18
CA SER A 71 -5.71 -4.62 6.94
C SER A 71 -6.14 -3.45 6.07
N VAL A 72 -7.33 -2.91 6.31
CA VAL A 72 -7.76 -1.61 5.75
C VAL A 72 -7.10 -0.47 6.52
N ILE A 73 -6.65 0.57 5.81
CA ILE A 73 -6.17 1.82 6.39
C ILE A 73 -6.92 3.01 5.81
N ASP A 74 -7.27 3.97 6.67
CA ASP A 74 -7.76 5.28 6.26
C ASP A 74 -6.64 6.33 6.35
N ALA A 75 -6.94 7.57 5.97
CA ALA A 75 -6.01 8.68 6.07
C ALA A 75 -5.55 8.97 7.52
N VAL A 76 -6.41 8.81 8.53
CA VAL A 76 -6.06 9.03 9.94
C VAL A 76 -5.13 7.94 10.45
N GLY A 77 -5.37 6.69 10.06
CA GLY A 77 -4.46 5.56 10.29
C GLY A 77 -3.09 5.81 9.66
N LEU A 78 -3.04 6.16 8.37
CA LEU A 78 -1.77 6.42 7.68
C LEU A 78 -1.01 7.58 8.30
N GLN A 79 -1.68 8.70 8.64
CA GLN A 79 -1.06 9.82 9.34
C GLN A 79 -0.46 9.37 10.69
N SER A 80 -1.22 8.60 11.47
CA SER A 80 -0.77 8.07 12.77
C SER A 80 0.48 7.19 12.64
N ILE A 81 0.60 6.40 11.56
CA ILE A 81 1.81 5.61 11.27
C ILE A 81 3.00 6.54 11.00
N LEU A 82 2.85 7.52 10.11
CA LEU A 82 3.96 8.39 9.68
C LEU A 82 4.46 9.29 10.82
N GLU A 83 3.56 9.76 11.69
CA GLU A 83 3.91 10.55 12.88
C GLU A 83 4.63 9.72 13.96
N GLN A 84 4.19 8.48 14.21
CA GLN A 84 4.77 7.61 15.25
C GLN A 84 6.02 6.84 14.79
N CYS A 85 6.20 6.64 13.49
CA CYS A 85 7.33 5.92 12.90
C CYS A 85 8.16 6.84 11.99
N PRO A 86 8.82 7.90 12.52
CA PRO A 86 9.60 8.82 11.69
C PRO A 86 10.83 8.14 11.04
N SER A 87 11.24 6.98 11.56
CA SER A 87 12.29 6.12 11.00
C SER A 87 11.84 5.28 9.79
N LEU A 88 10.54 5.29 9.45
CA LEU A 88 9.96 4.37 8.49
C LEU A 88 10.41 4.64 7.05
N THR A 89 10.88 3.60 6.39
CA THR A 89 11.37 3.63 5.01
C THR A 89 10.62 2.72 4.06
N GLU A 90 9.99 1.64 4.55
CA GLU A 90 9.17 0.73 3.73
C GLU A 90 7.84 0.43 4.41
N LEU A 91 6.74 0.62 3.68
CA LEU A 91 5.37 0.37 4.13
C LEU A 91 4.62 -0.50 3.10
N ASP A 92 4.20 -1.69 3.53
CA ASP A 92 3.29 -2.57 2.82
C ASP A 92 1.92 -2.58 3.50
N ILE A 93 0.86 -2.49 2.69
CA ILE A 93 -0.53 -2.64 3.11
C ILE A 93 -1.23 -3.54 2.10
N GLU A 94 -1.59 -4.73 2.55
CA GLU A 94 -2.34 -5.74 1.80
C GLU A 94 -3.75 -5.77 2.38
N PHE A 95 -4.73 -5.27 1.63
CA PHE A 95 -6.09 -5.04 2.17
C PHE A 95 -6.77 -6.37 2.52
N GLY A 96 -6.74 -7.34 1.60
CA GLY A 96 -7.26 -8.69 1.83
C GLY A 96 -8.75 -8.72 2.21
N ASP A 97 -9.16 -9.82 2.83
CA ASP A 97 -10.52 -10.06 3.35
C ASP A 97 -10.94 -9.11 4.50
N ALA A 98 -10.18 -8.06 4.80
CA ALA A 98 -10.59 -7.04 5.77
C ALA A 98 -11.70 -6.11 5.23
N CYS A 99 -11.94 -6.12 3.91
CA CYS A 99 -13.03 -5.39 3.26
C CYS A 99 -14.38 -6.15 3.35
N VAL A 100 -14.88 -6.39 4.56
CA VAL A 100 -16.13 -7.13 4.79
C VAL A 100 -17.37 -6.24 4.59
N ASP A 101 -18.44 -6.80 4.01
CA ASP A 101 -19.81 -6.26 3.90
C ASP A 101 -19.95 -4.83 3.30
N ASP A 102 -19.25 -4.55 2.19
CA ASP A 102 -19.32 -3.28 1.40
C ASP A 102 -18.95 -1.97 2.15
N GLU A 103 -18.66 -1.99 3.46
CA GLU A 103 -18.41 -0.77 4.27
C GLU A 103 -16.99 -0.16 4.13
N CYS A 104 -16.14 -0.71 3.26
CA CYS A 104 -14.72 -0.33 3.14
C CYS A 104 -14.40 0.58 1.93
N ASP A 105 -14.80 1.84 2.03
CA ASP A 105 -14.45 2.91 1.08
C ASP A 105 -12.99 3.40 1.24
N ILE A 106 -12.11 3.03 0.30
CA ILE A 106 -10.72 3.49 0.25
C ILE A 106 -10.64 4.85 -0.48
N ASN A 107 -10.63 5.94 0.29
CA ASN A 107 -10.41 7.29 -0.24
C ASN A 107 -8.91 7.54 -0.54
N TYR A 108 -8.48 7.19 -1.75
CA TYR A 108 -7.12 7.44 -2.23
C TYR A 108 -6.74 8.91 -2.27
N SER A 109 -7.71 9.83 -2.46
CA SER A 109 -7.44 11.27 -2.46
C SER A 109 -6.89 11.76 -1.12
N ARG A 110 -7.48 11.29 0.00
CA ARG A 110 -7.03 11.61 1.37
C ARG A 110 -5.76 10.86 1.75
N LEU A 111 -5.54 9.63 1.24
CA LEU A 111 -4.25 8.94 1.40
C LEU A 111 -3.12 9.70 0.68
N GLY A 112 -3.37 10.23 -0.53
CA GLY A 112 -2.44 11.06 -1.29
C GLY A 112 -2.13 12.40 -0.59
N GLU A 113 -3.14 13.04 -0.01
CA GLU A 113 -2.96 14.24 0.83
C GLU A 113 -2.03 13.94 2.02
N VAL A 114 -2.25 12.85 2.75
CA VAL A 114 -1.40 12.45 3.88
C VAL A 114 0.05 12.16 3.44
N LEU A 115 0.24 11.41 2.36
CA LEU A 115 1.58 11.13 1.81
C LEU A 115 2.34 12.40 1.37
N THR A 116 1.63 13.41 0.86
CA THR A 116 2.26 14.63 0.33
C THR A 116 2.39 15.76 1.35
N THR A 117 1.65 15.72 2.45
CA THR A 117 1.72 16.71 3.55
C THR A 117 2.58 16.26 4.73
N GLN A 118 2.63 14.95 5.03
CA GLN A 118 3.35 14.43 6.18
C GLN A 118 4.83 14.18 5.89
N LYS A 119 5.70 14.58 6.83
CA LYS A 119 7.16 14.44 6.68
C LYS A 119 7.61 13.00 7.00
N HIS A 120 7.64 12.16 5.98
CA HIS A 120 8.09 10.75 6.09
C HIS A 120 9.45 10.47 5.40
N ASN A 121 10.06 9.33 5.71
CA ASN A 121 11.29 8.84 5.06
C ASN A 121 11.06 7.65 4.10
N LEU A 122 9.80 7.40 3.69
CA LEU A 122 9.45 6.30 2.79
C LEU A 122 10.25 6.33 1.48
N LYS A 123 10.88 5.19 1.20
CA LYS A 123 11.55 4.79 -0.04
C LYS A 123 10.75 3.73 -0.78
N ARG A 124 9.93 2.95 -0.07
CA ARG A 124 9.02 1.96 -0.65
C ARG A 124 7.62 2.12 -0.07
N LEU A 125 6.63 2.14 -0.95
CA LEU A 125 5.21 2.08 -0.62
C LEU A 125 4.57 0.96 -1.46
N SER A 126 3.79 0.12 -0.81
CA SER A 126 2.94 -0.88 -1.44
C SER A 126 1.53 -0.77 -0.89
N LEU A 127 0.57 -0.53 -1.77
CA LEU A 127 -0.85 -0.76 -1.52
C LEU A 127 -1.26 -1.93 -2.42
N ASP A 128 -1.94 -2.93 -1.86
CA ASP A 128 -2.30 -4.16 -2.55
C ASP A 128 -3.75 -4.58 -2.27
N ASP A 129 -4.58 -4.55 -3.30
CA ASP A 129 -5.99 -4.96 -3.28
C ASP A 129 -6.21 -6.38 -3.85
N ALA A 130 -5.15 -7.06 -4.30
CA ALA A 130 -5.24 -8.32 -5.05
C ALA A 130 -5.78 -9.54 -4.26
N GLN A 131 -6.13 -9.35 -2.99
CA GLN A 131 -6.78 -10.34 -2.11
C GLN A 131 -8.08 -9.83 -1.49
N ALA A 132 -8.61 -8.67 -1.88
CA ALA A 132 -9.90 -8.21 -1.37
C ALA A 132 -11.05 -8.93 -2.10
N GLU A 133 -11.77 -9.80 -1.40
CA GLU A 133 -13.04 -10.36 -1.91
C GLU A 133 -14.12 -9.27 -1.94
N GLY A 134 -14.74 -9.05 -3.10
CA GLY A 134 -15.85 -8.10 -3.27
C GLY A 134 -15.49 -6.83 -4.07
N VAL A 135 -16.43 -5.89 -4.16
CA VAL A 135 -16.24 -4.61 -4.85
C VAL A 135 -15.81 -3.56 -3.83
N VAL A 136 -14.50 -3.46 -3.59
CA VAL A 136 -13.93 -2.41 -2.75
C VAL A 136 -14.31 -1.04 -3.32
N GLY A 137 -15.01 -0.22 -2.52
CA GLY A 137 -15.29 1.17 -2.86
C GLY A 137 -13.99 1.98 -2.89
N THR A 138 -13.77 2.80 -3.93
CA THR A 138 -12.55 3.59 -4.06
C THR A 138 -12.85 5.02 -4.50
N GLU A 139 -12.41 6.02 -3.73
CA GLU A 139 -12.70 7.43 -3.99
C GLU A 139 -11.47 8.21 -4.48
N GLY A 140 -11.47 8.52 -5.78
CA GLY A 140 -10.47 9.35 -6.44
C GLY A 140 -9.09 8.69 -6.55
N THR A 141 -8.02 9.49 -6.47
CA THR A 141 -6.63 9.03 -6.75
C THR A 141 -5.63 9.65 -5.79
N LEU A 142 -4.46 9.04 -5.62
CA LEU A 142 -3.33 9.51 -4.78
C LEU A 142 -2.71 10.87 -5.19
N GLY A 143 -3.34 11.62 -6.10
CA GLY A 143 -2.86 12.94 -6.53
C GLY A 143 -1.54 12.87 -7.31
N SER A 144 -0.60 13.75 -6.97
CA SER A 144 0.77 13.72 -7.50
C SER A 144 1.76 13.36 -6.39
N LEU A 145 2.46 12.25 -6.58
CA LEU A 145 3.52 11.75 -5.71
C LEU A 145 4.92 12.24 -6.17
N ALA A 146 4.98 13.16 -7.15
CA ALA A 146 6.21 13.56 -7.83
C ALA A 146 7.24 14.27 -6.93
N THR A 147 6.82 14.76 -5.75
CA THR A 147 7.67 15.37 -4.72
C THR A 147 8.33 14.36 -3.77
N LEU A 148 7.92 13.09 -3.79
CA LEU A 148 8.36 12.08 -2.84
C LEU A 148 9.70 11.42 -3.25
N ALA A 149 10.39 10.84 -2.27
CA ALA A 149 11.67 10.15 -2.45
C ALA A 149 11.54 8.62 -2.67
N LEU A 150 10.40 8.18 -3.22
CA LEU A 150 10.08 6.77 -3.41
C LEU A 150 10.92 6.14 -4.53
N LYS A 151 11.62 5.05 -4.20
CA LYS A 151 12.36 4.18 -5.11
C LYS A 151 11.51 3.02 -5.63
N THR A 152 10.58 2.54 -4.83
CA THR A 152 9.68 1.44 -5.19
C THR A 152 8.25 1.85 -4.90
N LEU A 153 7.37 1.71 -5.88
CA LEU A 153 5.95 1.99 -5.74
C LEU A 153 5.16 0.81 -6.33
N ILE A 154 4.35 0.19 -5.49
CA ILE A 154 3.39 -0.87 -5.86
C ILE A 154 2.00 -0.31 -5.56
N LEU A 155 1.12 -0.28 -6.56
CA LEU A 155 -0.23 0.27 -6.43
C LEU A 155 -1.24 -0.53 -7.24
N PRO A 156 -2.51 -0.57 -6.81
CA PRO A 156 -3.60 -0.88 -7.72
C PRO A 156 -3.82 0.27 -8.69
N THR A 157 -4.27 -0.03 -9.90
CA THR A 157 -4.37 0.98 -10.97
C THR A 157 -5.42 2.04 -10.71
N VAL A 158 -6.45 1.73 -9.92
CA VAL A 158 -7.46 2.69 -9.44
C VAL A 158 -6.90 3.73 -8.46
N ALA A 159 -5.85 3.39 -7.70
CA ALA A 159 -5.20 4.35 -6.81
C ALA A 159 -4.43 5.44 -7.57
N ILE A 160 -3.97 5.14 -8.79
CA ILE A 160 -3.19 6.07 -9.60
C ILE A 160 -3.97 6.67 -10.76
N PHE A 161 -4.67 5.92 -11.61
CA PHE A 161 -5.38 6.48 -12.78
C PHE A 161 -6.77 7.00 -12.39
N ALA A 162 -7.08 8.25 -12.77
CA ALA A 162 -8.43 8.79 -12.69
C ALA A 162 -9.30 8.28 -13.87
N ASP A 163 -10.57 8.68 -13.92
CA ASP A 163 -11.47 8.39 -15.04
C ASP A 163 -11.00 8.98 -16.38
N GLU A 164 -11.57 8.48 -17.48
CA GLU A 164 -11.07 8.65 -18.85
C GLU A 164 -10.83 10.12 -19.26
N ASP A 165 -11.67 11.05 -18.81
CA ASP A 165 -11.61 12.47 -19.17
C ASP A 165 -10.32 13.19 -18.70
N GLU A 166 -9.72 12.81 -17.57
CA GLU A 166 -8.43 13.40 -17.13
C GLU A 166 -7.25 12.90 -17.98
N ASN A 167 -7.34 11.67 -18.49
CA ASN A 167 -6.20 10.94 -19.05
C ASN A 167 -5.82 11.33 -20.49
N ILE A 168 -6.60 12.23 -21.10
CA ILE A 168 -6.33 12.85 -22.42
C ILE A 168 -4.97 13.59 -22.42
N ARG A 169 -4.45 13.98 -21.24
CA ARG A 169 -3.13 14.63 -21.12
C ARG A 169 -1.98 13.69 -21.49
N THR A 170 -1.23 14.05 -22.53
CA THR A 170 -0.15 13.25 -23.14
C THR A 170 1.07 12.90 -22.27
N ARG A 171 1.10 13.24 -20.97
CA ARG A 171 2.18 12.88 -20.01
C ARG A 171 1.66 12.64 -18.57
N TRP A 172 0.34 12.50 -18.39
CA TRP A 172 -0.36 12.48 -17.09
C TRP A 172 0.35 11.66 -15.99
N LEU A 173 0.68 10.39 -16.26
CA LEU A 173 1.32 9.52 -15.27
C LEU A 173 2.76 9.95 -14.94
N ALA A 174 3.51 10.39 -15.97
CA ALA A 174 4.87 10.88 -15.81
C ALA A 174 4.93 12.26 -15.11
N GLU A 175 3.81 12.96 -14.93
CA GLU A 175 3.69 14.20 -14.15
C GLU A 175 3.28 13.95 -12.69
N ARG A 176 2.75 12.76 -12.38
CA ARG A 176 2.34 12.34 -11.02
C ARG A 176 3.31 11.37 -10.32
N LEU A 177 4.18 10.66 -11.03
CA LEU A 177 5.14 9.73 -10.43
C LEU A 177 6.47 10.40 -10.00
N PRO A 178 7.09 9.98 -8.88
CA PRO A 178 8.41 10.47 -8.47
C PRO A 178 9.53 9.98 -9.37
N THR A 179 10.45 10.88 -9.73
CA THR A 179 11.61 10.63 -10.61
C THR A 179 12.73 9.82 -9.95
N THR A 180 12.56 9.51 -8.65
CA THR A 180 13.42 8.66 -7.83
C THR A 180 13.09 7.16 -7.94
N LEU A 181 12.01 6.80 -8.64
CA LEU A 181 11.61 5.39 -8.84
C LEU A 181 12.66 4.59 -9.62
N ALA A 182 13.06 3.48 -9.03
CA ALA A 182 13.78 2.37 -9.66
C ALA A 182 12.82 1.23 -10.07
N ALA A 183 11.75 1.01 -9.31
CA ALA A 183 10.73 0.01 -9.58
C ALA A 183 9.30 0.58 -9.49
N LEU A 184 8.49 0.29 -10.50
CA LEU A 184 7.05 0.54 -10.51
C LEU A 184 6.29 -0.76 -10.73
N GLU A 185 5.34 -1.09 -9.87
CA GLU A 185 4.38 -2.18 -10.06
C GLU A 185 2.96 -1.61 -10.07
N LEU A 186 2.19 -2.01 -11.09
CA LEU A 186 0.79 -1.61 -11.27
C LEU A 186 -0.07 -2.87 -11.37
N LYS A 187 -1.03 -2.98 -10.46
CA LYS A 187 -1.96 -4.10 -10.35
C LYS A 187 -3.33 -3.68 -10.88
N TRP A 188 -3.76 -4.30 -11.97
CA TRP A 188 -5.16 -4.26 -12.39
C TRP A 188 -5.90 -5.37 -11.63
N GLY A 189 -6.92 -5.01 -10.85
CA GLY A 189 -7.94 -5.95 -10.36
C GLY A 189 -8.85 -6.42 -11.50
N GLU A 190 -10.13 -6.72 -11.23
CA GLU A 190 -11.06 -7.20 -12.28
C GLU A 190 -11.36 -6.18 -13.41
N THR A 191 -10.90 -4.94 -13.27
CA THR A 191 -11.14 -3.87 -14.25
C THR A 191 -10.42 -4.13 -15.59
N ARG A 192 -11.09 -3.79 -16.69
CA ARG A 192 -10.50 -3.92 -18.03
C ARG A 192 -9.36 -2.92 -18.22
N VAL A 193 -8.17 -3.43 -18.55
CA VAL A 193 -7.01 -2.63 -18.95
C VAL A 193 -7.38 -1.74 -20.13
N GLN A 194 -7.19 -0.42 -20.00
CA GLN A 194 -7.51 0.55 -21.04
C GLN A 194 -6.24 0.96 -21.80
N ASP A 195 -6.31 1.04 -23.14
CA ASP A 195 -5.13 1.23 -23.99
C ASP A 195 -4.31 2.49 -23.65
N TYR A 196 -4.98 3.57 -23.23
CA TYR A 196 -4.28 4.79 -22.81
C TYR A 196 -3.46 4.59 -21.53
N GLN A 197 -3.88 3.73 -20.59
CA GLN A 197 -3.15 3.45 -19.35
C GLN A 197 -1.80 2.80 -19.70
N LEU A 198 -1.81 1.84 -20.62
CA LEU A 198 -0.60 1.20 -21.15
C LEU A 198 0.27 2.16 -21.97
N ASP A 199 -0.32 3.15 -22.64
CA ASP A 199 0.43 4.20 -23.33
C ASP A 199 1.06 5.22 -22.36
N GLN A 200 0.38 5.58 -21.27
CA GLN A 200 0.93 6.39 -20.18
C GLN A 200 2.13 5.69 -19.53
N VAL A 201 2.03 4.38 -19.24
CA VAL A 201 3.17 3.56 -18.78
C VAL A 201 4.31 3.56 -19.80
N ARG A 202 4.02 3.32 -21.08
CA ARG A 202 5.03 3.39 -22.16
C ARG A 202 5.71 4.75 -22.24
N ARG A 203 5.00 5.84 -21.97
CA ARG A 203 5.57 7.20 -21.91
C ARG A 203 6.53 7.35 -20.74
N VAL A 204 6.19 6.87 -19.54
CA VAL A 204 7.12 6.83 -18.38
C VAL A 204 8.41 6.09 -18.74
N THR A 205 8.33 4.92 -19.39
CA THR A 205 9.54 4.15 -19.81
C THR A 205 10.42 4.81 -20.88
N ARG A 206 9.97 5.95 -21.43
CA ARG A 206 10.66 6.75 -22.46
C ARG A 206 10.95 8.19 -22.02
N ASP A 207 10.48 8.61 -20.84
CA ASP A 207 10.64 9.97 -20.34
C ASP A 207 11.99 10.09 -19.62
N SER A 208 12.83 11.02 -20.09
CA SER A 208 14.21 11.20 -19.59
C SER A 208 14.30 11.73 -18.16
N ARG A 209 13.18 11.94 -17.46
CA ARG A 209 13.16 12.22 -16.02
C ARG A 209 13.26 10.94 -15.17
N PHE A 210 12.93 9.78 -15.74
CA PHE A 210 12.92 8.49 -15.06
C PHE A 210 14.21 7.69 -15.34
N GLU A 211 15.37 8.37 -15.34
CA GLU A 211 16.66 7.72 -15.64
C GLU A 211 17.05 6.63 -14.62
N GLN A 212 16.48 6.66 -13.41
CA GLN A 212 16.66 5.64 -12.38
C GLN A 212 15.75 4.41 -12.57
N LEU A 213 14.72 4.47 -13.42
CA LEU A 213 13.73 3.39 -13.54
C LEU A 213 14.34 2.18 -14.26
N GLU A 214 14.44 1.06 -13.55
CA GLU A 214 15.03 -0.20 -14.01
C GLU A 214 13.98 -1.29 -14.28
N LYS A 215 12.86 -1.26 -13.56
CA LYS A 215 11.83 -2.30 -13.58
C LYS A 215 10.42 -1.70 -13.63
N VAL A 216 9.61 -2.19 -14.55
CA VAL A 216 8.15 -1.97 -14.55
C VAL A 216 7.45 -3.32 -14.58
N ILE A 217 6.48 -3.52 -13.69
CA ILE A 217 5.71 -4.74 -13.55
C ILE A 217 4.24 -4.37 -13.75
N LEU A 218 3.55 -5.06 -14.65
CA LEU A 218 2.13 -4.87 -14.91
C LEU A 218 1.42 -6.21 -14.63
N CYS A 219 0.63 -6.25 -13.57
CA CYS A 219 -0.12 -7.41 -13.11
C CYS A 219 -1.58 -7.28 -13.56
N PHE A 220 -2.16 -8.34 -14.12
CA PHE A 220 -3.47 -8.30 -14.78
C PHE A 220 -4.33 -9.52 -14.41
N PRO A 221 -5.67 -9.41 -14.37
CA PRO A 221 -6.54 -10.55 -14.06
C PRO A 221 -6.56 -11.60 -15.18
N MET A 222 -6.13 -11.22 -16.39
CA MET A 222 -6.25 -12.02 -17.61
C MET A 222 -4.96 -12.03 -18.43
N THR A 223 -4.75 -13.09 -19.21
CA THR A 223 -3.63 -13.17 -20.16
C THR A 223 -3.86 -12.23 -21.34
N LEU A 224 -2.97 -11.24 -21.52
CA LEU A 224 -3.07 -10.21 -22.54
C LEU A 224 -2.08 -10.44 -23.68
N THR A 225 -2.59 -10.78 -24.87
CA THR A 225 -1.80 -11.03 -26.07
C THR A 225 -1.41 -9.72 -26.79
N PHE A 226 -0.47 -8.98 -26.20
CA PHE A 226 0.03 -7.72 -26.77
C PHE A 226 1.43 -7.84 -27.37
N ASN A 227 1.56 -7.53 -28.66
CA ASN A 227 2.86 -7.34 -29.31
C ASN A 227 3.39 -5.93 -29.03
N PHE A 228 4.26 -5.80 -28.01
CA PHE A 228 4.81 -4.53 -27.58
C PHE A 228 6.31 -4.41 -27.87
N ASN A 229 6.69 -3.36 -28.61
CA ASN A 229 8.08 -2.93 -28.72
C ASN A 229 8.33 -1.76 -27.76
N TRP A 230 9.13 -2.01 -26.71
CA TRP A 230 9.58 -1.00 -25.75
C TRP A 230 11.10 -0.81 -25.94
N PRO A 231 11.56 0.14 -26.78
CA PRO A 231 12.99 0.29 -27.08
C PRO A 231 13.82 0.55 -25.82
N GLY A 232 14.89 -0.24 -25.64
CA GLY A 232 15.71 -0.21 -24.42
C GLY A 232 15.19 -1.06 -23.26
N TRP A 233 14.09 -1.81 -23.43
CA TRP A 233 13.52 -2.69 -22.41
C TRP A 233 13.38 -4.12 -22.94
N LYS A 234 13.72 -5.10 -22.08
CA LYS A 234 13.42 -6.52 -22.29
C LYS A 234 12.08 -6.81 -21.63
N LEU A 235 11.13 -7.31 -22.40
CA LEU A 235 9.85 -7.79 -21.87
C LEU A 235 9.92 -9.29 -21.58
N GLU A 236 9.45 -9.67 -20.41
CA GLU A 236 9.19 -11.06 -20.00
C GLU A 236 7.69 -11.20 -19.71
N TYR A 237 7.06 -12.21 -20.30
CA TYR A 237 5.63 -12.46 -20.19
C TYR A 237 5.38 -13.69 -19.32
N ARG A 238 4.58 -13.54 -18.29
CA ARG A 238 4.02 -14.60 -17.43
C ARG A 238 2.49 -14.55 -17.54
N GLN A 239 1.80 -15.61 -17.12
CA GLN A 239 0.35 -15.83 -17.35
C GLN A 239 -0.52 -14.58 -17.18
N SER A 240 -0.27 -13.84 -16.10
CA SER A 240 -1.01 -12.66 -15.64
C SER A 240 -0.08 -11.47 -15.36
N THR A 241 1.12 -11.45 -15.95
CA THR A 241 2.13 -10.42 -15.63
C THR A 241 3.03 -10.10 -16.83
N ILE A 242 3.17 -8.82 -17.16
CA ILE A 242 4.24 -8.33 -18.04
C ILE A 242 5.32 -7.69 -17.17
N ILE A 243 6.55 -8.20 -17.24
CA ILE A 243 7.72 -7.65 -16.54
C ILE A 243 8.61 -7.00 -17.59
N ALA A 244 8.72 -5.67 -17.57
CA ALA A 244 9.69 -4.92 -18.33
C ALA A 244 10.93 -4.66 -17.47
N VAL A 245 12.08 -5.17 -17.90
CA VAL A 245 13.39 -4.89 -17.29
C VAL A 245 14.20 -4.06 -18.27
N ARG A 246 14.74 -2.93 -17.83
CA ARG A 246 15.54 -2.05 -18.68
C ARG A 246 16.83 -2.76 -19.09
N VAL A 247 17.10 -2.79 -20.38
CA VAL A 247 18.39 -3.24 -20.89
C VAL A 247 19.36 -2.09 -20.64
N GLY A 248 20.34 -2.32 -19.76
CA GLY A 248 21.39 -1.33 -19.51
C GLY A 248 22.02 -0.86 -20.83
N ARG A 249 22.29 0.45 -20.93
CA ARG A 249 23.17 0.95 -22.00
C ARG A 249 24.47 0.16 -21.87
N ARG A 250 24.92 -0.47 -22.96
CA ARG A 250 26.32 -0.91 -23.05
C ARG A 250 27.16 0.37 -23.02
N GLU A 251 28.01 0.47 -22.02
CA GLU A 251 29.11 1.44 -21.94
C GLU A 251 30.15 1.15 -23.03
#